data_AF-W1WFH5-F1
#
_entry.id   AF-W1WFH5-F1
#
_cell.length_a   1.000
_cell.length_b   1.000
_cell.length_c   1.000
_cell.angle_alpha   90.00
_cell.angle_beta   90.00
_cell.angle_gamma   90.00
#
_symmetry.space_group_name_H-M   'P 1'
#
loop_
_entity.id
_entity.type
_entity.pdbx_description
1 polymer ?
#
loop_
_entity_poly.entity_id
_entity_poly.type
_entity_poly.pdbx_seq_one_letter_code
_entity_poly.pdbx_strand_id
1 'polypeptide(L)'
;VISVGNITAGGTGKTPMVRFICDVLTQKGLHPTVLSRGYRAEDNKKNIIISKDGAMLVEPFISGDEAWLLAKVLQKSNVIIGRERSKSAEIAINELGADCLIMDDGFQHRALARDIDIVLIDASNPFGYDYVLPRGLLREPLSGLQRADIIVLTKVD
;
A
#
# COMPACT_ATOMS: atom_id res chain seq x y z
N VAL A 1 7.42 -5.90 -7.97
CA VAL A 1 6.31 -5.11 -7.39
C VAL A 1 5.30 -6.05 -6.75
N ILE A 2 5.08 -5.90 -5.45
CA ILE A 2 4.04 -6.61 -4.68
C ILE A 2 2.92 -5.61 -4.40
N SER A 3 1.70 -5.94 -4.78
CA SER A 3 0.51 -5.14 -4.51
C SER A 3 -0.20 -5.68 -3.26
N VAL A 4 -0.50 -4.79 -2.31
CA VAL A 4 -1.35 -5.10 -1.15
C VAL A 4 -2.59 -4.24 -1.25
N GLY A 5 -3.76 -4.86 -1.30
CA GLY A 5 -5.01 -4.12 -1.31
C GLY A 5 -6.16 -4.92 -0.72
N ASN A 6 -7.37 -4.45 -0.98
CA ASN A 6 -8.58 -5.05 -0.48
C ASN A 6 -9.71 -4.91 -1.49
N ILE A 7 -10.73 -5.74 -1.36
CA ILE A 7 -11.92 -5.69 -2.21
C ILE A 7 -13.02 -4.78 -1.63
N THR A 8 -13.03 -4.57 -0.31
CA THR A 8 -13.98 -3.70 0.40
C THR A 8 -13.36 -2.37 0.85
N ALA A 9 -14.15 -1.33 1.01
CA ALA A 9 -13.77 -0.11 1.68
C ALA A 9 -13.80 -0.31 3.20
N GLY A 10 -12.90 0.38 3.91
CA GLY A 10 -12.72 0.24 5.36
C GLY A 10 -11.39 -0.40 5.74
N GLY A 11 -11.18 -0.55 7.04
CA GLY A 11 -9.94 -1.07 7.63
C GLY A 11 -9.87 -2.59 7.57
N THR A 12 -9.17 -3.13 6.57
CA THR A 12 -9.00 -4.58 6.35
C THR A 12 -7.63 -5.10 6.81
N GLY A 13 -6.86 -4.31 7.57
CA GLY A 13 -5.52 -4.70 8.05
C GLY A 13 -4.38 -4.50 7.05
N LYS A 14 -4.53 -3.61 6.07
CA LYS A 14 -3.50 -3.32 5.05
C LYS A 14 -2.17 -2.89 5.66
N THR A 15 -2.18 -1.87 6.52
CA THR A 15 -0.94 -1.33 7.12
C THR A 15 -0.15 -2.40 7.91
N PRO A 16 -0.77 -3.22 8.77
CA PRO A 16 -0.08 -4.37 9.36
C PRO A 16 0.50 -5.37 8.34
N MET A 17 -0.25 -5.69 7.26
CA MET A 17 0.23 -6.59 6.22
C MET A 17 1.42 -6.01 5.45
N VAL A 18 1.34 -4.75 5.04
CA VAL A 18 2.45 -4.04 4.36
C VAL A 18 3.69 -4.04 5.25
N ARG A 19 3.54 -3.76 6.55
CA ARG A 19 4.64 -3.85 7.52
C ARG A 19 5.21 -5.25 7.60
N PHE A 20 4.38 -6.28 7.72
CA PHE A 20 4.81 -7.66 7.78
C PHE A 20 5.64 -8.06 6.54
N ILE A 21 5.15 -7.73 5.34
CA ILE A 21 5.86 -8.01 4.08
C ILE A 21 7.22 -7.30 4.07
N CYS A 22 7.23 -6.01 4.42
CA CYS A 22 8.45 -5.24 4.53
C CYS A 22 9.46 -5.85 5.51
N ASP A 23 9.02 -6.21 6.72
CA ASP A 23 9.87 -6.86 7.73
C ASP A 23 10.47 -8.17 7.20
N VAL A 24 9.67 -9.00 6.52
CA VAL A 24 10.14 -10.27 5.92
C VAL A 24 11.16 -10.03 4.81
N LEU A 25 10.95 -9.04 3.93
CA LEU A 25 11.88 -8.72 2.85
C LEU A 25 13.19 -8.17 3.40
N THR A 26 13.14 -7.25 4.37
CA THR A 26 14.34 -6.72 5.03
C THR A 26 15.14 -7.83 5.73
N GLN A 27 14.47 -8.79 6.40
CA GLN A 27 15.15 -9.95 6.99
C GLN A 27 15.88 -10.83 5.96
N LYS A 28 15.45 -10.80 4.70
CA LYS A 28 16.11 -11.47 3.58
C LYS A 28 17.21 -10.64 2.92
N GLY A 29 17.54 -9.46 3.47
CA GLY A 29 18.55 -8.56 2.94
C GLY A 29 18.08 -7.72 1.74
N LEU A 30 16.77 -7.63 1.52
CA LEU A 30 16.18 -6.78 0.48
C LEU A 30 15.88 -5.38 1.03
N HIS A 31 15.71 -4.42 0.12
CA HIS A 31 15.48 -3.00 0.38
C HIS A 31 14.07 -2.60 -0.09
N PRO A 32 13.02 -2.98 0.67
CA PRO A 32 11.65 -2.68 0.31
C PRO A 32 11.36 -1.17 0.35
N THR A 33 10.70 -0.67 -0.69
CA THR A 33 10.13 0.69 -0.71
C THR A 33 8.62 0.63 -0.91
N VAL A 34 7.88 1.24 0.02
CA VAL A 34 6.43 1.33 -0.03
C VAL A 34 6.01 2.54 -0.85
N LEU A 35 5.20 2.30 -1.85
CA LEU A 35 4.53 3.31 -2.63
C LEU A 35 3.13 3.49 -2.04
N SER A 36 2.77 4.69 -1.61
CA SER A 36 1.39 5.04 -1.22
C SER A 36 0.85 6.25 -2.01
N ARG A 37 -0.47 6.49 -1.95
CA ARG A 37 -1.13 7.53 -2.76
C ARG A 37 -1.00 8.91 -2.11
N GLY A 38 -0.79 8.97 -0.79
CA GLY A 38 -0.71 10.22 -0.03
C GLY A 38 -2.07 10.89 0.19
N TYR A 39 -3.11 10.14 0.57
CA TYR A 39 -4.44 10.72 0.76
C TYR A 39 -4.37 11.91 1.74
N ARG A 40 -4.87 13.08 1.31
CA ARG A 40 -4.83 14.38 2.03
C ARG A 40 -3.48 15.11 2.15
N ALA A 41 -2.44 14.72 1.42
CA ALA A 41 -1.25 15.57 1.28
C ALA A 41 -1.57 16.86 0.50
N GLU A 42 -1.05 18.01 0.95
CA GLU A 42 -1.27 19.32 0.31
C GLU A 42 -0.77 19.35 -1.14
N ASP A 43 0.38 18.72 -1.42
CA ASP A 43 1.00 18.68 -2.76
C ASP A 43 1.09 17.25 -3.32
N ASN A 44 -0.06 16.59 -3.45
CA ASN A 44 -0.17 15.28 -4.12
C ASN A 44 0.19 15.27 -5.63
N LYS A 45 0.59 16.42 -6.20
CA LYS A 45 1.06 16.51 -7.59
C LYS A 45 2.50 16.05 -7.74
N LYS A 46 3.30 16.11 -6.67
CA LYS A 46 4.68 15.66 -6.65
C LYS A 46 4.80 14.32 -5.93
N ASN A 47 5.79 13.55 -6.34
CA ASN A 47 6.18 12.34 -5.64
C ASN A 47 7.16 12.76 -4.54
N ILE A 48 6.86 12.40 -3.29
CA ILE A 48 7.61 12.87 -2.11
C ILE A 48 8.09 11.65 -1.34
N ILE A 49 9.39 11.62 -1.05
CA ILE A 49 10.00 10.64 -0.16
C ILE A 49 9.69 11.06 1.27
N ILE A 50 8.89 10.25 1.97
CA ILE A 50 8.45 10.51 3.34
C ILE A 50 9.45 10.01 4.35
N SER A 51 9.98 8.80 4.11
CA SER A 51 11.01 8.20 4.95
C SER A 51 12.08 7.53 4.12
N LYS A 52 13.30 7.58 4.65
CA LYS A 52 14.46 6.86 4.13
C LYS A 52 15.20 6.20 5.29
N ASP A 53 15.46 4.91 5.20
CA ASP A 53 16.23 4.13 6.18
C ASP A 53 15.71 4.33 7.62
N GLY A 54 14.39 4.42 7.78
CA GLY A 54 13.72 4.65 9.07
C GLY A 54 13.72 6.09 9.58
N ALA A 55 14.43 7.01 8.91
CA ALA A 55 14.37 8.43 9.21
C ALA A 55 13.19 9.10 8.49
N MET A 56 12.44 9.92 9.21
CA MET A 56 11.40 10.77 8.63
C MET A 56 12.05 11.98 7.97
N LEU A 57 11.71 12.24 6.70
CA LEU A 57 12.29 13.33 5.91
C LEU A 57 11.37 14.57 5.81
N VAL A 58 10.08 14.39 6.13
CA VAL A 58 9.09 15.45 6.06
C VAL A 58 8.13 15.39 7.25
N GLU A 59 7.51 16.52 7.53
CA GLU A 59 6.52 16.68 8.58
C GLU A 59 5.10 16.24 8.14
N PRO A 60 4.18 15.97 9.08
CA PRO A 60 2.81 15.58 8.76
C PRO A 60 2.06 16.57 7.88
N PHE A 61 2.28 17.88 8.05
CA PHE A 61 1.60 18.90 7.24
C PHE A 61 1.95 18.82 5.74
N ILE A 62 3.14 18.31 5.40
CA ILE A 62 3.58 18.14 4.00
C ILE A 62 3.00 16.87 3.41
N SER A 63 3.03 15.79 4.19
CA SER A 63 2.75 14.42 3.71
C SER A 63 1.32 13.95 3.92
N GLY A 64 0.57 14.65 4.78
CA GLY A 64 -0.71 14.18 5.32
C GLY A 64 -0.51 13.15 6.43
N ASP A 65 -1.39 13.19 7.43
CA ASP A 65 -1.29 12.35 8.64
C ASP A 65 -1.23 10.85 8.35
N GLU A 66 -2.00 10.38 7.35
CA GLU A 66 -2.05 8.95 7.01
C GLU A 66 -0.72 8.45 6.43
N ALA A 67 -0.11 9.21 5.52
CA ALA A 67 1.18 8.85 4.94
C ALA A 67 2.32 8.96 5.95
N TRP A 68 2.29 10.00 6.78
CA TRP A 68 3.28 10.18 7.84
C TRP A 68 3.21 9.05 8.86
N LEU A 69 1.99 8.66 9.28
CA LEU A 69 1.77 7.53 10.19
C LEU A 69 2.21 6.21 9.55
N LEU A 70 1.88 5.99 8.28
CA LEU A 70 2.35 4.82 7.52
C LEU A 70 3.88 4.71 7.58
N ALA A 71 4.59 5.79 7.25
CA ALA A 71 6.05 5.82 7.33
C ALA A 71 6.60 5.59 8.74
N LYS A 72 5.96 6.15 9.77
CA LYS A 72 6.33 5.92 11.18
C LYS A 72 6.16 4.47 11.61
N VAL A 73 5.15 3.77 11.09
CA VAL A 73 4.92 2.34 11.36
C VAL A 73 5.91 1.46 10.60
N LEU A 74 6.36 1.91 9.42
CA LEU A 74 7.27 1.20 8.52
C LEU A 74 8.75 1.60 8.73
N GLN A 75 9.23 1.48 9.96
CA GLN A 75 10.58 1.97 10.35
C GLN A 75 11.76 1.30 9.62
N LYS A 76 11.54 0.16 8.97
CA LYS A 76 12.59 -0.58 8.23
C LYS A 76 12.46 -0.45 6.71
N SER A 77 11.64 0.47 6.23
CA SER A 77 11.36 0.61 4.81
C SER A 77 11.26 2.06 4.43
N ASN A 78 11.58 2.31 3.16
CA ASN A 78 11.39 3.63 2.59
C ASN A 78 9.92 3.80 2.23
N VAL A 79 9.41 5.03 2.34
CA VAL A 79 8.02 5.34 1.96
C VAL A 79 8.01 6.52 1.01
N ILE A 80 7.35 6.35 -0.13
CA ILE A 80 7.12 7.41 -1.12
C ILE A 80 5.61 7.56 -1.32
N ILE A 81 5.14 8.80 -1.26
CA ILE A 81 3.78 9.12 -1.73
C ILE A 81 3.82 9.73 -3.11
N GLY A 82 2.78 9.47 -3.91
CA GLY A 82 2.61 10.12 -5.19
C GLY A 82 1.38 9.59 -5.93
N ARG A 83 0.77 10.46 -6.74
CA ARG A 83 -0.35 10.06 -7.61
C ARG A 83 0.11 9.15 -8.75
N GLU A 84 1.28 9.43 -9.32
CA GLU A 84 1.84 8.68 -10.44
C GLU A 84 2.83 7.62 -9.95
N ARG A 85 2.35 6.37 -9.87
CA ARG A 85 3.12 5.28 -9.22
C ARG A 85 4.33 4.80 -10.02
N SER A 86 4.32 4.96 -11.34
CA SER A 86 5.52 4.73 -12.17
C SER A 86 6.66 5.65 -11.77
N LYS A 87 6.39 6.96 -11.60
CA LYS A 87 7.40 7.92 -11.11
C LYS A 87 7.86 7.60 -9.69
N SER A 88 6.95 7.21 -8.78
CA SER A 88 7.36 6.79 -7.43
C SER A 88 8.27 5.56 -7.49
N ALA A 89 7.98 4.62 -8.39
CA ALA A 89 8.81 3.43 -8.60
C ALA A 89 10.20 3.80 -9.15
N GLU A 90 10.28 4.71 -10.12
CA GLU A 90 11.55 5.21 -10.66
C GLU A 90 12.40 5.88 -9.57
N ILE A 91 11.80 6.76 -8.76
CA ILE A 91 12.49 7.40 -7.62
C ILE A 91 12.96 6.35 -6.61
N ALA A 92 12.11 5.37 -6.28
CA ALA A 92 12.47 4.30 -5.35
C ALA A 92 13.69 3.50 -5.83
N ILE A 93 13.74 3.14 -7.11
CA ILE A 93 14.84 2.37 -7.68
C ILE A 93 16.11 3.22 -7.76
N ASN A 94 16.01 4.43 -8.31
CA ASN A 94 17.18 5.23 -8.65
C ASN A 94 17.78 5.98 -7.45
N GLU A 95 16.97 6.43 -6.50
CA GLU A 95 17.42 7.29 -5.38
C GLU A 95 17.49 6.54 -4.05
N LEU A 96 16.69 5.49 -3.90
CA LEU A 96 16.56 4.73 -2.64
C LEU A 96 17.10 3.30 -2.74
N GLY A 97 17.60 2.89 -3.91
CA GLY A 97 18.18 1.56 -4.10
C GLY A 97 17.17 0.42 -3.92
N ALA A 98 15.89 0.68 -4.20
CA ALA A 98 14.85 -0.30 -3.99
C ALA A 98 15.01 -1.50 -4.93
N ASP A 99 15.11 -2.69 -4.36
CA ASP A 99 15.06 -3.98 -5.08
C ASP A 99 13.68 -4.63 -5.03
N CYS A 100 12.79 -4.14 -4.15
CA CYS A 100 11.42 -4.56 -4.04
C CYS A 100 10.49 -3.35 -3.80
N LEU A 101 9.40 -3.28 -4.57
CA LEU A 101 8.39 -2.24 -4.46
C LEU A 101 7.11 -2.81 -3.89
N ILE A 102 6.54 -2.18 -2.87
CA ILE A 102 5.29 -2.59 -2.24
C ILE A 102 4.25 -1.50 -2.48
N MET A 103 3.14 -1.83 -3.12
CA MET A 103 2.04 -0.89 -3.31
C MET A 103 1.04 -1.03 -2.17
N ASP A 104 0.95 0.01 -1.34
CA ASP A 104 -0.15 0.16 -0.41
C ASP A 104 -1.41 0.66 -1.15
N ASP A 105 -2.52 -0.04 -0.92
CA ASP A 105 -3.80 0.13 -1.60
C ASP A 105 -3.72 -0.08 -3.14
N GLY A 106 -2.92 -1.06 -3.56
CA GLY A 106 -2.57 -1.29 -4.97
C GLY A 106 -3.60 -2.03 -5.81
N PHE A 107 -4.57 -2.73 -5.21
CA PHE A 107 -5.38 -3.72 -5.93
C PHE A 107 -6.20 -3.14 -7.10
N GLN A 108 -6.83 -1.97 -6.88
CA GLN A 108 -7.54 -1.24 -7.94
C GLN A 108 -6.61 -0.42 -8.85
N HIS A 109 -5.34 -0.24 -8.48
CA HIS A 109 -4.37 0.53 -9.27
C HIS A 109 -3.72 -0.34 -10.35
N ARG A 110 -4.27 -0.31 -11.56
CA ARG A 110 -3.85 -1.20 -12.66
C ARG A 110 -2.76 -0.66 -13.58
N ALA A 111 -2.40 0.62 -13.45
CA ALA A 111 -1.44 1.25 -14.35
C ALA A 111 0.04 0.88 -14.09
N LEU A 112 0.35 0.29 -12.93
CA LEU A 112 1.67 -0.25 -12.62
C LEU A 112 1.56 -1.78 -12.63
N ALA A 113 2.41 -2.44 -13.41
CA ALA A 113 2.49 -3.90 -13.44
C ALA A 113 2.93 -4.44 -12.08
N ARG A 114 2.34 -5.56 -11.69
CA ARG A 114 2.65 -6.25 -10.44
C ARG A 114 3.05 -7.69 -10.71
N ASP A 115 3.99 -8.19 -9.92
CA ASP A 115 4.42 -9.58 -9.94
C ASP A 115 3.56 -10.45 -9.03
N ILE A 116 3.02 -9.86 -7.95
CA ILE A 116 2.14 -10.52 -6.98
C ILE A 116 1.05 -9.52 -6.53
N ASP A 117 -0.22 -9.92 -6.61
CA ASP A 117 -1.37 -9.25 -6.00
C ASP A 117 -1.85 -9.99 -4.74
N ILE A 118 -1.71 -9.33 -3.59
CA ILE A 118 -2.24 -9.79 -2.30
C ILE A 118 -3.50 -9.01 -1.96
N VAL A 119 -4.60 -9.73 -1.74
CA VAL A 119 -5.90 -9.15 -1.38
C VAL A 119 -6.28 -9.54 0.03
N LEU A 120 -6.56 -8.54 0.85
CA LEU A 120 -7.09 -8.70 2.19
C LEU A 120 -8.62 -8.73 2.16
N ILE A 121 -9.17 -9.73 2.85
CA ILE A 121 -10.60 -9.88 3.09
C ILE A 121 -10.84 -9.92 4.60
N ASP A 122 -11.64 -8.98 5.10
CA ASP A 122 -12.04 -8.93 6.50
C ASP A 122 -13.06 -10.04 6.79
N ALA A 123 -12.68 -11.05 7.56
CA ALA A 123 -13.52 -12.21 7.82
C ALA A 123 -14.80 -11.87 8.61
N SER A 124 -14.83 -10.75 9.34
CA SER A 124 -16.03 -10.29 10.06
C SER A 124 -17.12 -9.72 9.13
N ASN A 125 -16.73 -9.22 7.95
CA ASN A 125 -17.64 -8.72 6.92
C ASN A 125 -16.99 -8.84 5.51
N PRO A 126 -16.86 -10.07 4.98
CA PRO A 126 -15.96 -10.38 3.87
C PRO A 126 -16.29 -9.62 2.58
N PHE A 127 -17.57 -9.40 2.30
CA PHE A 127 -18.02 -8.78 1.05
C PHE A 127 -18.81 -7.49 1.26
N GLY A 128 -18.85 -6.97 2.49
CA GLY A 128 -19.36 -5.63 2.72
C GLY A 128 -20.79 -5.41 2.21
N TYR A 129 -21.69 -6.32 2.54
CA TYR A 129 -23.09 -6.31 2.09
C TYR A 129 -23.29 -6.57 0.58
N ASP A 130 -22.34 -7.23 -0.10
CA ASP A 130 -22.46 -7.80 -1.46
C ASP A 130 -22.67 -6.80 -2.61
N TYR A 131 -22.70 -5.50 -2.33
CA TYR A 131 -22.87 -4.47 -3.35
C TYR A 131 -21.64 -3.57 -3.45
N VAL A 132 -21.38 -3.10 -4.66
CA VAL A 132 -20.40 -2.03 -4.91
C VAL A 132 -20.89 -0.73 -4.27
N LEU A 133 -19.96 0.09 -3.81
CA LEU A 133 -20.21 1.45 -3.34
C LEU A 133 -21.11 2.22 -4.33
N PRO A 134 -22.08 3.02 -3.83
CA PRO A 134 -22.33 3.33 -2.42
C PRO A 134 -23.30 2.37 -1.71
N ARG A 135 -23.84 1.34 -2.40
CA ARG A 135 -24.88 0.45 -1.82
C ARG A 135 -24.34 -0.55 -0.81
N GLY A 136 -23.11 -1.01 -1.02
CA GLY A 136 -22.35 -1.81 -0.06
C GLY A 136 -20.92 -1.27 0.04
N LEU A 137 -19.99 -2.06 0.56
CA LEU A 137 -18.61 -1.64 0.77
C LEU A 137 -17.67 -2.16 -0.32
N LEU A 138 -18.12 -2.96 -1.30
CA LEU A 138 -17.22 -3.41 -2.37
C LEU A 138 -16.70 -2.21 -3.17
N ARG A 139 -15.39 -2.14 -3.40
CA ARG A 139 -14.73 -1.11 -4.21
C ARG A 139 -14.78 -1.42 -5.70
N GLU A 140 -14.93 -2.70 -6.03
CA GLU A 140 -15.15 -3.23 -7.37
C GLU A 140 -15.90 -4.57 -7.26
N PRO A 141 -16.49 -5.10 -8.35
CA PRO A 141 -17.19 -6.38 -8.31
C PRO A 141 -16.30 -7.54 -7.83
N LEU A 142 -16.90 -8.57 -7.22
CA LEU A 142 -16.19 -9.75 -6.72
C LEU A 142 -15.40 -10.51 -7.80
N SER A 143 -15.82 -10.43 -9.07
CA SER A 143 -15.03 -10.95 -10.19
C SER A 143 -13.62 -10.37 -10.26
N GLY A 144 -13.39 -9.20 -9.65
CA GLY A 144 -12.07 -8.62 -9.53
C GLY A 144 -11.08 -9.46 -8.74
N LEU A 145 -11.55 -10.31 -7.82
CA LEU A 145 -10.71 -11.25 -7.04
C LEU A 145 -9.99 -12.28 -7.91
N GLN A 146 -10.44 -12.51 -9.16
CA GLN A 146 -9.73 -13.39 -10.10
C GLN A 146 -8.29 -12.92 -10.41
N ARG A 147 -7.96 -11.67 -10.11
CA ARG A 147 -6.61 -11.12 -10.27
C ARG A 147 -5.72 -11.31 -9.04
N ALA A 148 -6.26 -11.79 -7.93
CA ALA A 148 -5.47 -12.00 -6.72
C ALA A 148 -4.63 -13.28 -6.89
N ASP A 149 -3.33 -13.17 -6.62
CA ASP A 149 -2.46 -14.33 -6.50
C ASP A 149 -2.58 -14.94 -5.09
N ILE A 150 -2.79 -14.09 -4.08
CA ILE A 150 -2.92 -14.49 -2.69
C ILE A 150 -4.10 -13.77 -2.05
N ILE A 151 -4.96 -14.53 -1.37
CA ILE A 151 -6.02 -13.99 -0.51
C ILE A 151 -5.64 -14.23 0.94
N VAL A 152 -5.68 -13.18 1.75
CA VAL A 152 -5.47 -13.27 3.19
C VAL A 152 -6.73 -12.86 3.91
N LEU A 153 -7.23 -13.76 4.77
CA LEU A 153 -8.32 -13.46 5.69
C LEU A 153 -7.76 -12.71 6.91
N THR A 154 -8.34 -11.55 7.21
CA THR A 154 -7.97 -10.73 8.37
C THR A 154 -9.13 -10.69 9.38
N LYS A 155 -8.84 -10.35 10.65
CA LYS A 155 -9.82 -10.34 11.75
C LYS A 155 -10.53 -11.70 11.93
N VAL A 156 -9.72 -12.73 12.12
CA VAL A 156 -10.16 -14.12 12.27
C VAL A 156 -10.19 -14.59 13.73
N ASP A 157 -9.86 -13.68 14.65
CA ASP A 157 -9.82 -13.86 16.10
C ASP A 157 -11.20 -13.73 16.76
#